data_AF-A0A925U1E7-F1
#
_entry.id   AF-A0A925U1E7-F1
#
_cell.length_a   1.000
_cell.length_b   1.000
_cell.length_c   1.000
_cell.angle_alpha   90.00
_cell.angle_beta   90.00
_cell.angle_gamma   90.00
#
_symmetry.space_group_name_H-M   'P 1'
#
loop_
_entity.id
_entity.type
_entity.pdbx_description
1 polymer ?
#
loop_
_entity_poly.entity_id
_entity_poly.type
_entity_poly.pdbx_seq_one_letter_code
_entity_poly.pdbx_strand_id
1 'polypeptide(L)'
;MVETISLIFFTLFNAFRIFSYLPQFIKAARDENGASAISYTSWGLFTMANISTALYGWINLRDETMAVLFLVNALGCLSIIAVTWWKRRTLRNPKTLL
;
A
#
# COMPACT_ATOMS: atom_id res chain seq x y z
N MET A 1 -20.88 13.46 -18.51
CA MET A 1 -20.34 12.24 -19.15
C MET A 1 -18.87 12.03 -18.80
N VAL A 2 -17.99 13.01 -19.04
CA VAL A 2 -16.54 12.90 -18.73
C VAL A 2 -16.27 12.71 -17.23
N GLU A 3 -16.94 13.44 -16.36
CA GLU A 3 -16.79 13.32 -14.89
C GLU A 3 -17.06 11.90 -14.39
N THR A 4 -18.19 11.31 -14.76
CA THR A 4 -18.57 9.94 -14.37
C THR A 4 -17.55 8.91 -14.86
N ILE A 5 -17.09 9.05 -16.10
CA ILE A 5 -16.07 8.16 -16.67
C ILE A 5 -14.76 8.29 -15.88
N SER A 6 -14.33 9.52 -15.56
CA SER A 6 -13.12 9.76 -14.79
C SER A 6 -13.20 9.18 -13.37
N LEU A 7 -14.36 9.30 -12.71
CA LEU A 7 -14.58 8.75 -11.37
C LEU A 7 -14.58 7.22 -11.37
N ILE A 8 -15.17 6.60 -12.40
CA ILE A 8 -15.16 5.14 -12.57
C ILE A 8 -13.72 4.65 -12.74
N PHE A 9 -12.95 5.23 -13.66
CA PHE A 9 -11.55 4.83 -13.85
C PHE A 9 -10.71 5.06 -12.60
N PHE A 10 -10.88 6.23 -11.96
CA PHE A 10 -10.20 6.55 -10.72
C PHE A 10 -10.47 5.50 -9.64
N THR A 11 -11.74 5.17 -9.41
CA THR A 11 -12.14 4.16 -8.42
C THR A 11 -11.63 2.78 -8.80
N LEU A 12 -11.81 2.38 -10.05
CA LEU A 12 -11.44 1.05 -10.56
C LEU A 12 -9.93 0.81 -10.44
N PHE A 13 -9.09 1.77 -10.87
CA PHE A 13 -7.64 1.60 -10.80
C PHE A 13 -7.11 1.68 -9.36
N ASN A 14 -7.73 2.47 -8.49
CA ASN A 14 -7.39 2.44 -7.06
C ASN A 14 -7.79 1.10 -6.42
N ALA A 15 -8.91 0.51 -6.81
CA ALA A 15 -9.28 -0.83 -6.37
C ALA A 15 -8.29 -1.89 -6.89
N PHE A 16 -7.96 -1.87 -8.19
CA PHE A 16 -6.97 -2.77 -8.78
C PHE A 16 -5.60 -2.63 -8.12
N ARG A 17 -5.20 -1.43 -7.72
CA ARG A 17 -3.97 -1.21 -6.97
C ARG A 17 -3.96 -1.99 -5.66
N ILE A 18 -5.05 -2.00 -4.90
CA ILE A 18 -5.17 -2.81 -3.67
C ILE A 18 -5.06 -4.30 -3.99
N PHE A 19 -5.77 -4.78 -5.01
CA PHE A 19 -5.68 -6.18 -5.45
C PHE A 19 -4.26 -6.55 -5.92
N SER A 20 -3.55 -5.61 -6.53
CA SER A 20 -2.17 -5.80 -6.99
C SER A 20 -1.16 -5.94 -5.84
N TYR A 21 -1.53 -5.55 -4.62
CA TYR A 21 -0.69 -5.79 -3.44
C TYR A 21 -0.67 -7.28 -3.10
N LEU A 22 -1.74 -8.04 -3.34
CA LEU A 22 -1.85 -9.46 -3.02
C LEU A 22 -0.74 -10.33 -3.65
N PRO A 23 -0.44 -10.27 -4.96
CA PRO A 23 0.67 -11.01 -5.54
C PRO A 23 2.04 -10.55 -4.99
N GLN A 24 2.17 -9.27 -4.63
CA GLN A 24 3.40 -8.75 -4.03
C GLN A 24 3.58 -9.24 -2.59
N PHE A 25 2.49 -9.34 -1.82
CA PHE A 25 2.47 -9.98 -0.51
C PHE A 25 2.85 -11.45 -0.60
N ILE A 26 2.25 -12.20 -1.53
CA ILE A 26 2.55 -13.62 -1.70
C ILE A 26 4.02 -13.82 -2.08
N LYS A 27 4.55 -13.02 -3.01
CA LYS A 27 5.97 -13.08 -3.36
C LYS A 27 6.87 -12.71 -2.19
N ALA A 28 6.59 -11.62 -1.48
CA ALA A 28 7.36 -11.22 -0.29
C ALA A 28 7.29 -12.29 0.81
N ALA A 29 6.12 -12.90 1.04
CA ALA A 29 5.89 -13.95 2.03
C ALA A 29 6.53 -15.30 1.64
N ARG A 30 6.73 -15.58 0.34
CA ARG A 30 7.44 -16.77 -0.14
C ARG A 30 8.94 -16.57 -0.37
N ASP A 31 9.43 -15.33 -0.39
CA ASP A 31 10.86 -15.04 -0.63
C ASP A 31 11.78 -15.58 0.47
N GLU A 32 12.67 -16.51 0.14
CA GLU A 32 13.62 -17.09 1.09
C GLU A 32 14.67 -16.08 1.58
N ASN A 33 14.85 -14.97 0.85
CA ASN A 33 15.83 -13.93 1.15
C ASN A 33 15.28 -12.75 1.96
N GLY A 34 14.16 -12.94 2.68
CA GLY A 34 13.66 -11.93 3.62
C GLY A 34 12.97 -10.74 2.98
N ALA A 35 12.31 -10.95 1.84
CA ALA A 35 11.70 -9.89 1.05
C ALA A 35 12.73 -8.79 0.70
N SER A 36 13.95 -9.17 0.33
CA SER A 36 15.05 -8.23 0.03
C SER A 36 14.73 -7.31 -1.16
N ALA A 37 13.92 -7.80 -2.11
CA ALA A 37 13.42 -7.04 -3.25
C ALA A 37 12.47 -5.87 -2.88
N ILE A 38 11.92 -5.87 -1.67
CA ILE A 38 11.01 -4.81 -1.22
C ILE A 38 11.79 -3.66 -0.57
N SER A 39 11.76 -2.49 -1.21
CA SER A 39 12.41 -1.27 -0.72
C SER A 39 11.51 -0.49 0.24
N TYR A 40 11.95 -0.31 1.50
CA TYR A 40 11.23 0.55 2.46
C TYR A 40 11.09 1.98 1.97
N THR A 41 12.08 2.50 1.25
CA THR A 41 12.05 3.87 0.74
C THR A 41 10.91 4.05 -0.26
N SER A 42 10.78 3.15 -1.23
CA SER A 42 9.73 3.23 -2.26
C SER A 42 8.34 3.10 -1.63
N TRP A 43 8.14 2.12 -0.75
CA TRP A 43 6.86 1.91 -0.10
C TRP A 43 6.52 3.03 0.90
N GLY A 44 7.52 3.58 1.61
CA GLY A 44 7.35 4.72 2.49
C GLY A 44 6.94 5.98 1.72
N LEU A 45 7.58 6.25 0.58
CA LEU A 45 7.18 7.33 -0.32
C LEU A 45 5.74 7.17 -0.81
N PHE A 46 5.34 5.96 -1.19
CA PHE A 46 3.95 5.70 -1.59
C PHE A 46 2.96 5.88 -0.45
N THR A 47 3.29 5.45 0.77
CA THR A 47 2.46 5.72 1.95
C THR A 47 2.29 7.22 2.16
N MET A 48 3.38 8.00 2.18
CA MET A 48 3.32 9.44 2.38
C MET A 48 2.54 10.15 1.27
N ALA A 49 2.75 9.78 0.01
CA ALA A 49 2.04 10.35 -1.14
C ALA A 49 0.52 10.07 -1.06
N ASN A 50 0.13 8.86 -0.65
CA ASN A 50 -1.29 8.54 -0.48
C ASN A 50 -1.91 9.32 0.70
N ILE A 51 -1.21 9.41 1.83
CA ILE A 51 -1.68 10.19 2.99
C ILE A 51 -1.84 11.67 2.61
N SER A 52 -0.84 12.27 1.95
CA SER A 52 -0.91 13.67 1.53
C SER A 52 -2.06 13.91 0.56
N THR A 53 -2.30 12.97 -0.36
CA THR A 53 -3.41 13.08 -1.32
C THR A 53 -4.77 12.95 -0.64
N ALA A 54 -4.89 12.05 0.35
CA ALA A 54 -6.12 11.93 1.13
C ALA A 54 -6.42 13.19 1.93
N LEU A 55 -5.40 13.75 2.60
CA LEU A 55 -5.53 15.01 3.33
C LEU A 55 -5.89 16.16 2.39
N TYR A 56 -5.28 16.21 1.21
CA TYR A 56 -5.61 17.22 0.20
C TYR A 56 -7.07 17.12 -0.25
N GLY A 57 -7.54 15.92 -0.60
CA GLY A 57 -8.93 15.66 -0.99
C GLY A 57 -9.92 16.04 0.11
N TRP A 58 -9.64 15.67 1.36
CA TRP A 58 -10.50 15.96 2.50
C TRP A 58 -10.56 17.45 2.85
N ILE A 59 -9.40 18.09 2.99
CA ILE A 59 -9.31 19.46 3.52
C ILE A 59 -9.65 20.49 2.45
N ASN A 60 -9.09 20.34 1.24
CA ASN A 60 -9.12 21.36 0.19
C ASN A 60 -10.26 21.13 -0.79
N LEU A 61 -10.48 19.89 -1.22
CA LEU A 61 -11.49 19.56 -2.23
C LEU A 61 -12.84 19.16 -1.64
N ARG A 62 -12.88 18.83 -0.34
CA ARG A 62 -14.06 18.24 0.33
C ARG A 62 -14.56 16.97 -0.38
N ASP A 63 -13.66 16.27 -1.05
CA ASP A 63 -13.93 15.01 -1.74
C ASP A 63 -13.64 13.84 -0.80
N GLU A 64 -14.69 13.36 -0.14
CA GLU A 64 -14.61 12.24 0.79
C GLU A 64 -14.25 10.93 0.09
N THR A 65 -14.67 10.75 -1.17
CA THR A 65 -14.39 9.52 -1.94
C THR A 65 -12.91 9.42 -2.25
N MET A 66 -12.31 10.51 -2.72
CA MET A 66 -10.87 10.61 -2.95
C MET A 66 -10.10 10.39 -1.64
N ALA A 67 -10.53 11.01 -0.55
CA ALA A 67 -9.88 10.87 0.75
C ALA A 67 -9.85 9.41 1.24
N VAL A 68 -11.00 8.73 1.20
CA VAL A 68 -11.12 7.32 1.62
C VAL A 68 -10.29 6.40 0.72
N LEU A 69 -10.37 6.55 -0.60
CA LEU A 69 -9.63 5.70 -1.53
C LEU A 69 -8.11 5.81 -1.33
N PHE A 70 -7.59 7.02 -1.13
CA PHE A 70 -6.17 7.22 -0.89
C PHE A 70 -5.75 6.73 0.51
N LEU A 71 -6.60 6.83 1.53
CA LEU A 71 -6.32 6.23 2.85
C LEU A 71 -6.25 4.71 2.79
N VAL A 72 -7.17 4.04 2.08
CA VAL A 72 -7.11 2.58 1.90
C VAL A 72 -5.82 2.17 1.18
N ASN A 73 -5.40 2.94 0.17
CA ASN A 73 -4.12 2.70 -0.49
C ASN A 73 -2.91 2.88 0.46
N ALA A 74 -2.94 3.89 1.34
CA ALA A 74 -1.90 4.09 2.35
C ALA A 74 -1.81 2.90 3.31
N LEU A 75 -2.96 2.36 3.77
CA LEU A 75 -3.01 1.16 4.60
C LEU A 75 -2.44 -0.07 3.89
N GLY A 76 -2.72 -0.23 2.60
CA GLY A 76 -2.12 -1.30 1.78
C GLY A 76 -0.59 -1.17 1.69
N CYS A 77 -0.06 0.04 1.48
CA CYS A 77 1.38 0.29 1.49
C CYS A 77 2.03 -0.01 2.86
N LEU A 78 1.40 0.43 3.95
CA LEU A 78 1.85 0.14 5.32
C LEU A 78 1.87 -1.37 5.61
N SER A 79 0.89 -2.10 5.08
CA SER A 79 0.80 -3.54 5.25
C SER A 79 1.99 -4.26 4.58
N ILE A 80 2.43 -3.83 3.39
CA ILE A 80 3.64 -4.38 2.73
C ILE A 80 4.89 -4.09 3.54
N ILE A 81 5.02 -2.88 4.08
CA ILE A 81 6.12 -2.51 4.98
C ILE A 81 6.14 -3.42 6.21
N ALA A 82 4.98 -3.63 6.85
CA ALA A 82 4.85 -4.45 8.05
C ALA A 82 5.21 -5.92 7.79
N VAL A 83 4.73 -6.53 6.70
CA VAL A 83 5.05 -7.91 6.31
C VAL A 83 6.55 -8.05 6.02
N THR A 84 7.13 -7.11 5.28
CA THR A 84 8.57 -7.10 4.97
C THR A 84 9.40 -7.00 6.24
N TRP A 85 9.01 -6.13 7.16
CA TRP A 85 9.68 -5.96 8.46
C TRP A 85 9.60 -7.19 9.33
N TRP A 86 8.43 -7.80 9.44
CA TRP A 86 8.24 -9.00 10.22
C TRP A 86 9.11 -10.13 9.68
N LYS A 87 9.11 -10.33 8.36
CA LYS A 87 9.90 -11.38 7.72
C LYS A 87 11.40 -11.19 7.88
N ARG A 88 11.91 -9.97 7.72
CA ARG A 88 13.34 -9.65 7.95
C ARG A 88 13.75 -9.87 9.40
N ARG A 89 12.85 -9.58 10.36
CA ARG A 89 13.10 -9.86 11.78
C ARG A 89 13.14 -11.36 12.07
N THR A 90 12.22 -12.14 11.51
CA THR A 90 12.19 -13.60 11.69
C THR A 90 13.45 -14.26 11.14
N LEU A 91 13.92 -13.86 9.96
CA LEU A 91 15.18 -14.38 9.42
C LEU A 91 16.42 -13.94 10.19
N ARG A 92 16.42 -12.71 10.73
CA ARG A 92 17.54 -12.23 11.56
C ARG A 92 17.59 -12.91 12.93
N ASN A 93 16.44 -13.30 13.49
CA ASN A 93 16.30 -13.94 14.80
C ASN A 93 15.51 -15.27 14.71
N PRO A 94 16.12 -16.36 14.20
CA PRO A 94 15.47 -17.66 14.05
C PRO A 94 15.03 -18.31 15.37
N LYS A 95 15.48 -17.80 16.53
CA LYS A 95 15.16 -18.33 17.87
C LYS A 95 13.75 -17.97 18.39
N THR A 96 12.92 -17.30 17.60
CA THR A 96 11.58 -16.85 18.04
C THR A 96 10.45 -17.85 17.67
N LEU A 97 10.81 -19.02 17.14
CA LEU A 97 9.89 -20.08 16.68
C LEU A 97 10.15 -21.46 17.34
N LEU A 98 10.94 -21.51 18.41
CA LEU A 98 11.14 -22.64 19.31
C LEU A 98 10.73 -22.23 20.72
#